data_AF-A0A699ZS71-F1
#
_entry.id   AF-A0A699ZS71-F1
#
_cell.length_a   1.000
_cell.length_b   1.000
_cell.length_c   1.000
_cell.angle_alpha   90.00
_cell.angle_beta   90.00
_cell.angle_gamma   90.00
#
_symmetry.space_group_name_H-M   'P 1'
#
loop_
_entity.id
_entity.type
_entity.pdbx_description
1 polymer ?
#
loop_
_entity_poly.entity_id
_entity_poly.type
_entity_poly.pdbx_seq_one_letter_code
_entity_poly.pdbx_strand_id
1 'polypeptide(L)' 'MADANGADLSALGRWYGQAGTPRVEVTPVYEVGPQTLTLKVKQSTPPTPGQPDKQPVLIPLAVGLLGPDGG' A
#
# COMPACT_ATOMS: atom_id res chain seq x y z
N MET A 1 -19.19 1.12 -10.93
CA MET A 1 -17.85 1.71 -10.65
C MET A 1 -16.75 1.00 -11.41
N ALA A 2 -16.58 -0.32 -11.29
CA ALA A 2 -15.62 -1.07 -12.12
C ALA A 2 -15.94 -0.94 -13.63
N ASP A 3 -17.19 -1.22 -14.01
CA ASP A 3 -17.62 -1.23 -15.43
C ASP A 3 -17.56 0.15 -16.12
N ALA A 4 -17.68 1.23 -15.36
CA ALA A 4 -17.64 2.60 -15.88
C ALA A 4 -16.20 3.12 -16.08
N ASN A 5 -15.24 2.55 -15.37
CA ASN A 5 -13.84 3.01 -15.36
C ASN A 5 -12.87 2.01 -16.01
N GLY A 6 -13.36 0.84 -16.47
CA GLY A 6 -12.50 -0.23 -17.00
C GLY A 6 -11.46 -0.74 -16.00
N ALA A 7 -11.70 -0.56 -14.70
CA ALA A 7 -10.75 -0.87 -13.64
C ALA A 7 -11.17 -2.12 -12.86
N ASP A 8 -10.23 -3.02 -12.62
CA ASP A 8 -10.44 -4.16 -11.73
C ASP A 8 -10.41 -3.69 -10.28
N LEU A 9 -11.60 -3.62 -9.67
CA LEU A 9 -11.79 -3.27 -8.27
C LEU A 9 -12.06 -4.49 -7.38
N SER A 10 -11.88 -5.71 -7.88
CA SER A 10 -12.11 -6.94 -7.10
C SER A 10 -11.32 -6.95 -5.79
N ALA A 11 -10.08 -6.43 -5.80
CA ALA A 11 -9.23 -6.28 -4.62
C ALA A 11 -9.74 -5.22 -3.63
N LEU A 12 -10.51 -4.23 -4.07
CA LEU A 12 -11.13 -3.23 -3.21
C LEU A 12 -12.22 -3.86 -2.33
N GLY A 13 -12.89 -4.92 -2.80
CA GLY A 13 -13.91 -5.65 -2.04
C GLY A 13 -13.42 -6.16 -0.68
N ARG A 14 -12.11 -6.47 -0.55
CA ARG A 14 -11.51 -6.92 0.71
C ARG A 14 -11.63 -5.89 1.84
N TRP A 15 -11.71 -4.59 1.51
CA TRP A 15 -11.93 -3.54 2.53
C TRP A 15 -13.26 -3.70 3.27
N TYR A 16 -14.28 -4.24 2.60
CA TYR A 16 -15.59 -4.48 3.22
C TYR A 16 -15.69 -5.85 3.91
N GLY A 17 -14.76 -6.76 3.61
CA GLY A 17 -14.80 -8.16 4.08
C GLY A 17 -14.02 -8.44 5.36
N GLN A 18 -13.12 -7.54 5.78
CA GLN A 18 -12.31 -7.75 6.99
C GLN A 18 -12.19 -6.47 7.82
N ALA A 19 -12.23 -6.62 9.14
CA ALA A 19 -12.06 -5.56 10.11
C ALA A 19 -10.57 -5.31 10.44
N GLY A 20 -10.30 -4.20 11.11
CA GLY A 20 -8.97 -3.83 11.60
C GLY A 20 -8.26 -2.82 10.69
N THR A 21 -7.29 -2.11 11.28
CA THR A 21 -6.53 -1.06 10.60
C THR A 21 -5.25 -1.66 10.00
N PRO A 22 -5.08 -1.67 8.66
CA PRO A 22 -3.82 -2.07 8.05
C PRO A 22 -2.68 -1.15 8.47
N ARG A 23 -1.51 -1.73 8.64
CA ARG A 23 -0.24 -1.04 8.89
C ARG A 23 0.60 -1.14 7.62
N VAL A 24 1.14 -0.01 7.17
CA VAL A 24 2.03 0.07 6.03
C VAL A 24 3.42 0.44 6.53
N GLU A 25 4.40 -0.42 6.28
CA GLU A 25 5.80 -0.20 6.57
C GLU A 25 6.53 0.12 5.26
N VAL A 26 7.35 1.17 5.27
CA VAL A 26 8.11 1.63 4.11
C VAL A 26 9.59 1.66 4.48
N THR A 27 10.40 0.90 3.74
CA THR A 27 11.86 0.87 3.89
C THR A 27 12.51 1.44 2.64
N PRO A 28 13.06 2.66 2.70
CA PRO A 28 13.79 3.24 1.56
C PRO A 28 15.20 2.66 1.46
N VAL A 29 15.66 2.44 0.23
CA VAL A 29 17.05 2.10 -0.10
C VAL A 29 17.50 2.98 -1.24
N TYR A 30 18.56 3.77 -1.03
CA TYR A 30 19.10 4.66 -2.05
C TYR A 30 20.48 4.19 -2.52
N GLU A 31 20.62 4.04 -3.82
CA GLU A 31 21.86 3.65 -4.47
C GLU A 31 22.47 4.88 -5.16
N VAL A 32 23.63 5.35 -4.67
CA VAL A 32 24.25 6.61 -5.13
C VAL A 32 24.70 6.53 -6.59
N GLY A 33 25.24 5.39 -7.03
CA GLY A 33 25.73 5.21 -8.40
C GLY A 33 24.62 5.33 -9.45
N PRO A 34 23.63 4.42 -9.46
CA PRO A 34 22.50 4.50 -10.38
C PRO A 34 21.46 5.58 -9.98
N GLN A 35 21.72 6.36 -8.93
CA GLN A 35 20.84 7.40 -8.39
C GLN A 35 19.39 6.92 -8.23
N THR A 36 19.22 5.72 -7.69
CA THR A 36 17.93 5.03 -7.64
C THR A 36 17.45 4.93 -6.20
N LEU A 37 16.27 5.49 -5.92
CA LEU A 37 15.54 5.27 -4.67
C LEU A 37 14.54 4.12 -4.85
N THR A 38 14.75 3.02 -4.14
CA THR A 38 13.80 1.92 -4.05
C THR A 38 13.00 2.03 -2.76
N LEU A 39 11.67 2.09 -2.86
CA LEU A 39 10.79 2.01 -1.70
C LEU A 39 10.26 0.57 -1.57
N LYS A 40 10.74 -0.16 -0.55
CA LYS A 40 10.17 -1.46 -0.21
C LYS A 40 8.97 -1.23 0.69
N VAL A 41 7.77 -1.55 0.20
CA VAL A 41 6.52 -1.34 0.93
C VAL A 41 5.93 -2.67 1.34
N LYS A 42 5.59 -2.81 2.62
CA LYS A 42 4.94 -3.99 3.18
C LYS A 42 3.67 -3.57 3.90
N GLN A 43 2.59 -4.31 3.68
CA GLN A 43 1.36 -4.16 4.47
C GLN A 43 1.16 -5.36 5.39
N SER A 44 0.57 -5.12 6.55
CA SER A 44 0.06 -6.15 7.44
C SER A 44 -1.13 -5.64 8.24
N THR A 45 -2.07 -6.51 8.56
CA THR A 45 -3.21 -6.16 9.42
C THR A 45 -3.18 -7.12 10.60
N PRO A 46 -3.14 -6.63 11.86
CA PRO A 46 -3.22 -7.51 13.02
C PRO A 46 -4.54 -8.31 13.05
N PRO A 47 -4.54 -9.52 13.65
CA PRO A 47 -5.76 -10.26 13.95
C PRO A 47 -6.77 -9.42 14.73
N THR A 48 -8.07 -9.62 14.46
CA THR A 48 -9.16 -9.03 15.25
C THR A 48 -10.05 -10.16 15.80
N PRO A 49 -10.83 -9.94 16.89
CA PRO A 49 -11.78 -10.94 17.36
C PRO A 49 -12.69 -11.45 16.23
N GLY A 50 -12.82 -12.77 16.12
CA GLY A 50 -13.61 -13.42 15.06
C GLY A 50 -13.01 -13.40 13.66
N GLN A 51 -11.84 -12.77 13.45
CA GLN A 51 -11.12 -12.73 12.18
C GLN A 51 -9.60 -12.82 12.43
N PRO A 52 -9.08 -14.02 12.73
CA PRO A 52 -7.66 -14.20 13.01
C PRO A 52 -6.79 -14.05 11.77
N ASP A 53 -7.29 -14.50 10.62
CA ASP A 53 -6.60 -14.43 9.34
C ASP A 53 -6.94 -13.12 8.63
N LYS A 54 -5.91 -12.48 8.07
CA LYS A 54 -6.04 -11.21 7.34
C LYS A 54 -5.39 -11.32 5.97
N GLN A 55 -6.05 -10.76 4.97
CA GLN A 55 -5.52 -10.68 3.62
C GLN A 55 -5.01 -9.27 3.32
N PRO A 56 -4.03 -9.13 2.42
CA PRO A 56 -3.64 -7.83 1.88
C PRO A 56 -4.83 -7.14 1.20
N VAL A 57 -4.99 -5.85 1.45
CA VAL A 57 -6.01 -5.00 0.82
C VAL A 57 -5.37 -4.07 -0.22
N LEU A 58 -6.17 -3.58 -1.17
CA LEU A 58 -5.70 -2.58 -2.13
C LEU A 58 -5.52 -1.23 -1.40
N ILE A 59 -4.29 -0.75 -1.26
CA ILE A 59 -3.98 0.55 -0.66
C ILE A 59 -3.34 1.43 -1.75
N PRO A 60 -4.05 2.43 -2.28
CA PRO A 60 -3.45 3.41 -3.18
C PRO A 60 -2.36 4.20 -2.43
N LEU A 61 -1.14 4.19 -2.96
CA LEU A 61 0.00 4.92 -2.40
C LEU A 61 0.31 6.11 -3.31
N ALA A 62 0.00 7.32 -2.85
CA ALA A 62 0.49 8.53 -3.46
C ALA A 62 1.91 8.79 -2.96
N VAL A 63 2.86 8.97 -3.90
CA VAL A 63 4.28 9.18 -3.58
C VAL A 63 4.74 10.45 -4.29
N GLY A 64 5.52 11.27 -3.58
CA GLY A 64 6.27 12.39 -4.12
C GLY A 64 7.71 12.34 -3.60
N LEU A 65 8.66 12.76 -4.43
CA LEU A 65 10.06 12.88 -4.05
C LEU A 65 10.38 14.37 -3.95
N LEU A 66 11.15 14.74 -2.93
CA LEU A 66 11.60 16.10 -2.72
C LEU A 66 13.13 16.14 -2.78
N GLY A 67 13.66 16.97 -3.66
CA GLY A 67 15.07 17.28 -3.76
C GLY A 67 15.54 18.25 -2.69
N PRO A 68 16.86 18.51 -2.60
CA PRO A 68 17.44 19.43 -1.62
C PRO A 68 16.86 20.85 -1.70
N ASP A 69 16.44 21.26 -2.89
CA ASP A 69 15.88 22.59 -3.15
C ASP A 69 14.34 22.63 -2.99
N GLY A 70 13.72 21.52 -2.54
CA GLY A 70 12.29 21.41 -2.27
C GLY A 70 11.39 21.14 -3.47
N GLY A 71 11.97 20.91 -4.66
CA GLY A 71 11.26 20.47 -5.87
C GLY A 71 11.17 18.95 -6.02
#